data_AF-A0A3D5NM51-F1
#
_entry.id   AF-A0A3D5NM51-F1
#
_cell.length_a   1.000
_cell.length_b   1.000
_cell.length_c   1.000
_cell.angle_alpha   90.00
_cell.angle_beta   90.00
_cell.angle_gamma   90.00
#
_symmetry.space_group_name_H-M   'P 1'
#
loop_
_entity.id
_entity.type
_entity.pdbx_description
1 polymer ?
#
loop_
_entity_poly.entity_id
_entity_poly.type
_entity_poly.pdbx_seq_one_letter_code
_entity_poly.pdbx_strand_id
1 'polypeptide(L)'
;MPSSLIIADLHLVSGEVDKTNLFVKFCQEQASKVDQIFILGDLFNTWLGDDLSLNDYPMIISELKALSATTQIFVMTGNRDFLLGDAFSKQTGCTLINTPYLLETNTQSYVLTHGDE
;
A
#
# COMPACT_ATOMS: atom_id res chain seq x y z
N MET A 1 20.68 7.17 -0.32
CA MET A 1 19.58 6.41 0.27
C MET A 1 18.50 6.27 -0.77
N PRO A 2 17.75 5.17 -0.79
CA PRO A 2 16.56 5.08 -1.63
C PRO A 2 15.60 6.23 -1.30
N SER A 3 15.18 6.94 -2.32
CA SER A 3 14.07 7.89 -2.23
C SER A 3 12.82 7.14 -1.80
N SER A 4 12.12 7.67 -0.80
CA SER A 4 11.00 6.99 -0.15
C SER A 4 9.79 7.90 -0.06
N LEU A 5 8.61 7.35 -0.32
CA LEU A 5 7.32 7.98 0.03
C LEU A 5 6.66 7.20 1.16
N ILE A 6 5.94 7.91 2.03
CA ILE A 6 5.14 7.32 3.10
C ILE A 6 3.73 7.90 2.98
N ILE A 7 2.73 7.05 2.90
CA ILE A 7 1.30 7.40 2.82
C ILE A 7 0.49 6.48 3.76
N ALA A 8 -0.72 6.88 4.15
CA ALA A 8 -1.64 6.09 4.98
C ALA A 8 -3.07 6.64 4.84
N ASP A 9 -4.06 5.91 5.35
CA ASP A 9 -5.46 6.37 5.50
C ASP A 9 -6.14 6.81 4.20
N LEU A 10 -5.94 6.04 3.12
CA LEU A 10 -6.57 6.32 1.83
C LEU A 10 -8.05 5.95 1.83
N HIS A 11 -8.40 4.88 2.57
CA HIS A 11 -9.76 4.33 2.66
C HIS A 11 -10.43 4.18 1.29
N LEU A 12 -9.78 3.46 0.37
CA LEU A 12 -10.31 3.22 -0.96
C LEU A 12 -11.60 2.38 -0.88
N VAL A 13 -12.66 2.87 -1.53
CA VAL A 13 -13.98 2.23 -1.57
C VAL A 13 -14.25 1.74 -2.99
N SER A 14 -14.71 0.50 -3.14
CA SER A 14 -15.11 -0.01 -4.45
C SER A 14 -16.26 0.82 -5.02
N GLY A 15 -16.12 1.25 -6.27
CA GLY A 15 -17.08 2.14 -6.95
C GLY A 15 -16.84 3.65 -6.74
N GLU A 16 -15.94 4.07 -5.83
CA GLU A 16 -15.54 5.47 -5.69
C GLU A 16 -14.45 5.82 -6.72
N VAL A 17 -14.89 6.16 -7.94
CA VAL A 17 -14.02 6.37 -9.11
C VAL A 17 -13.03 7.52 -8.88
N ASP A 18 -13.44 8.61 -8.24
CA ASP A 18 -12.60 9.80 -8.09
C ASP A 18 -11.37 9.55 -7.21
N LYS A 19 -11.56 8.93 -6.03
CA LYS A 19 -10.42 8.54 -5.16
C LYS A 19 -9.52 7.51 -5.83
N THR A 20 -10.12 6.53 -6.53
CA THR A 20 -9.36 5.53 -7.28
C THR A 20 -8.47 6.20 -8.33
N ASN A 21 -9.02 7.15 -9.10
CA ASN A 21 -8.26 7.88 -10.11
C ASN A 21 -7.16 8.75 -9.50
N LEU A 22 -7.38 9.36 -8.34
CA LEU A 22 -6.35 10.11 -7.63
C LEU A 22 -5.21 9.20 -7.18
N PHE A 23 -5.52 8.01 -6.65
CA PHE A 23 -4.50 7.03 -6.28
C PHE A 23 -3.70 6.56 -7.49
N VAL A 24 -4.40 6.20 -8.59
CA VAL A 24 -3.76 5.80 -9.86
C VAL A 24 -2.83 6.90 -10.38
N LYS A 25 -3.31 8.15 -10.41
CA LYS A 25 -2.50 9.30 -10.82
C LYS A 25 -1.28 9.48 -9.91
N PHE A 26 -1.42 9.32 -8.61
CA PHE A 26 -0.31 9.36 -7.66
C PHE A 26 0.72 8.25 -7.96
N CYS A 27 0.27 7.02 -8.19
CA CYS A 27 1.15 5.90 -8.56
C CYS A 27 1.97 6.22 -9.82
N GLN A 28 1.29 6.71 -10.86
CA GLN A 28 1.91 6.98 -12.17
C GLN A 28 2.82 8.21 -12.17
N GLU A 29 2.44 9.28 -11.48
CA GLU A 29 3.14 10.57 -11.57
C GLU A 29 4.16 10.79 -10.45
N GLN A 30 4.01 10.14 -9.29
CA GLN A 30 4.85 10.37 -8.11
C GLN A 30 5.53 9.09 -7.64
N ALA A 31 4.75 8.04 -7.34
CA ALA A 31 5.33 6.82 -6.75
C ALA A 31 6.30 6.10 -7.69
N SER A 32 6.03 6.12 -9.00
CA SER A 32 6.91 5.55 -10.03
C SER A 32 8.29 6.20 -10.12
N LYS A 33 8.51 7.35 -9.46
CA LYS A 33 9.77 8.12 -9.49
C LYS A 33 10.61 7.91 -8.23
N VAL A 34 10.15 7.10 -7.29
CA VAL A 34 10.90 6.78 -6.07
C VAL A 34 11.26 5.31 -6.01
N ASP A 35 12.29 5.01 -5.23
CA ASP A 35 12.81 3.65 -5.07
C ASP A 35 11.85 2.77 -4.24
N GLN A 36 11.19 3.37 -3.26
CA GLN A 36 10.27 2.67 -2.36
C GLN A 36 9.09 3.52 -1.88
N ILE A 37 7.98 2.85 -1.58
CA ILE A 37 6.80 3.43 -0.95
C ILE A 37 6.37 2.57 0.23
N PHE A 38 6.03 3.22 1.33
CA PHE A 38 5.42 2.61 2.51
C PHE A 38 3.97 3.09 2.63
N ILE A 39 3.02 2.16 2.61
CA ILE A 39 1.60 2.39 2.85
C ILE A 39 1.29 1.91 4.26
N LEU A 40 1.09 2.83 5.21
CA LEU A 40 1.03 2.55 6.65
C LEU A 40 -0.41 2.35 7.14
N GLY A 41 -1.09 1.34 6.61
CA GLY A 41 -2.45 0.98 7.00
C GLY A 41 -3.56 1.75 6.29
N ASP A 42 -4.76 1.18 6.35
CA ASP A 42 -6.01 1.76 5.86
C ASP A 42 -5.94 2.19 4.38
N LEU A 43 -5.30 1.35 3.56
CA LEU A 43 -5.32 1.47 2.10
C LEU A 43 -6.76 1.31 1.59
N PHE A 44 -7.49 0.33 2.13
CA PHE A 44 -8.89 0.07 1.80
C PHE A 44 -9.80 0.47 2.95
N ASN A 45 -11.01 0.93 2.63
CA ASN A 45 -12.01 1.23 3.66
C ASN A 45 -12.52 -0.03 4.38
N THR A 46 -12.51 -1.17 3.68
CA THR A 46 -12.87 -2.48 4.20
C THR A 46 -12.12 -3.56 3.43
N TRP A 47 -11.52 -4.53 4.12
CA TRP A 47 -11.00 -5.77 3.53
C TRP A 47 -11.55 -6.98 4.28
N LEU A 48 -12.31 -7.84 3.62
CA LEU A 48 -12.97 -9.00 4.24
C LEU A 48 -12.16 -10.30 4.10
N GLY A 49 -10.95 -10.21 3.55
CA GLY A 49 -10.13 -11.33 3.14
C GLY A 49 -9.88 -11.29 1.64
N ASP A 50 -8.71 -11.77 1.23
CA ASP A 50 -8.27 -11.70 -0.16
C ASP A 50 -9.24 -12.38 -1.15
N ASP A 51 -9.86 -13.50 -0.74
CA ASP A 51 -10.81 -14.26 -1.56
C ASP A 51 -12.11 -13.51 -1.85
N LEU A 52 -12.52 -12.61 -0.95
CA LEU A 52 -13.72 -11.79 -1.10
C LEU A 52 -13.41 -10.43 -1.73
N SER A 53 -12.32 -9.77 -1.31
CA SER A 53 -12.10 -8.35 -1.61
C SER A 53 -11.26 -8.08 -2.87
N LEU A 54 -10.40 -9.00 -3.33
CA LEU A 54 -9.51 -8.72 -4.47
C LEU A 54 -10.28 -8.33 -5.76
N ASN A 55 -11.42 -8.98 -6.00
CA ASN A 55 -12.23 -8.73 -7.19
C ASN A 55 -13.01 -7.39 -7.14
N ASP A 56 -13.12 -6.77 -5.96
CA ASP A 56 -13.79 -5.49 -5.79
C ASP A 56 -12.91 -4.30 -6.18
N TYR A 57 -11.59 -4.50 -6.27
CA TYR A 57 -10.59 -3.45 -6.48
C TYR A 57 -9.67 -3.69 -7.70
N PRO A 58 -10.19 -4.14 -8.87
CA PRO A 58 -9.34 -4.60 -9.97
C PRO A 58 -8.38 -3.53 -10.50
N MET A 59 -8.81 -2.26 -10.50
CA MET A 59 -7.98 -1.14 -10.96
C MET A 59 -6.81 -0.87 -10.00
N ILE A 60 -7.06 -0.88 -8.70
CA ILE A 60 -6.03 -0.65 -7.67
C ILE A 60 -5.03 -1.80 -7.64
N ILE A 61 -5.51 -3.04 -7.71
CA ILE A 61 -4.66 -4.23 -7.77
C ILE A 61 -3.78 -4.21 -9.03
N SER A 62 -4.35 -3.87 -10.18
CA SER A 62 -3.58 -3.76 -11.43
C SER A 62 -2.55 -2.63 -11.39
N GLU A 63 -2.90 -1.48 -10.81
CA GLU A 63 -1.97 -0.34 -10.72
C GLU A 63 -0.83 -0.64 -9.76
N LEU A 64 -1.10 -1.22 -8.58
CA LEU A 64 -0.06 -1.66 -7.64
C LEU A 64 0.88 -2.67 -8.30
N LYS A 65 0.34 -3.63 -9.06
CA LYS A 65 1.12 -4.60 -9.84
C LYS A 65 2.01 -3.95 -10.89
N ALA A 66 1.52 -2.92 -11.57
CA ALA A 66 2.31 -2.19 -12.55
C ALA A 66 3.43 -1.40 -11.86
N LEU A 67 3.11 -0.71 -10.76
CA LEU A 67 4.06 0.07 -9.97
C LEU A 67 5.15 -0.80 -9.33
N SER A 68 4.81 -2.02 -8.88
CA SER A 68 5.76 -2.95 -8.24
C SER A 68 6.88 -3.40 -9.18
N ALA A 69 6.75 -3.17 -10.49
CA ALA A 69 7.80 -3.47 -11.46
C ALA A 69 8.98 -2.50 -11.39
N THR A 70 8.78 -1.29 -10.86
CA THR A 70 9.81 -0.22 -10.81
C THR A 70 10.06 0.32 -9.41
N THR A 71 9.09 0.20 -8.51
CA THR A 71 9.14 0.74 -7.15
C THR A 71 8.85 -0.36 -6.14
N GLN A 72 9.63 -0.44 -5.05
CA GLN A 72 9.34 -1.38 -3.97
C GLN A 72 8.14 -0.88 -3.15
N ILE A 73 7.10 -1.69 -3.02
CA ILE A 73 5.87 -1.32 -2.32
C ILE A 73 5.77 -2.15 -1.04
N PHE A 74 5.83 -1.47 0.11
CA PHE A 74 5.62 -2.05 1.42
C PHE A 74 4.25 -1.62 1.95
N VAL A 75 3.45 -2.58 2.39
CA VAL A 75 2.09 -2.32 2.91
C VAL A 75 2.02 -2.87 4.33
N MET A 76 1.73 -1.98 5.27
CA MET A 76 1.33 -2.33 6.62
C MET A 76 -0.19 -2.38 6.65
N THR A 77 -0.76 -3.32 7.38
CA THR A 77 -2.20 -3.38 7.58
C THR A 77 -2.66 -2.35 8.61
N GLY A 78 -3.84 -1.76 8.40
CA GLY A 78 -4.53 -0.93 9.39
C GLY A 78 -5.75 -1.63 9.97
N ASN A 79 -6.54 -0.89 10.74
CA ASN A 79 -7.72 -1.43 11.41
C ASN A 79 -8.89 -1.77 10.45
N ARG A 80 -8.86 -1.25 9.21
CA ARG A 80 -9.87 -1.54 8.17
C ARG A 80 -9.50 -2.71 7.28
N ASP A 81 -8.20 -2.97 7.14
CA ASP A 81 -7.65 -3.92 6.17
C ASP A 81 -6.64 -4.92 6.78
N PHE A 82 -6.78 -5.20 8.07
CA PHE A 82 -6.03 -6.22 8.84
C PHE A 82 -6.10 -7.66 8.27
N LEU A 83 -7.00 -7.93 7.33
CA LEU A 83 -7.12 -9.23 6.66
C LEU A 83 -6.36 -9.32 5.32
N LEU A 84 -5.60 -8.28 4.94
CA LEU A 84 -4.72 -8.35 3.76
C LEU A 84 -3.72 -9.49 3.91
N GLY A 85 -3.62 -10.32 2.88
CA GLY A 85 -2.82 -11.54 2.95
C GLY A 85 -1.94 -11.83 1.74
N ASP A 86 -1.47 -13.07 1.68
CA ASP A 86 -0.54 -13.54 0.66
C ASP A 86 -1.08 -13.44 -0.77
N ALA A 87 -2.39 -13.58 -0.97
CA ALA A 87 -2.95 -13.51 -2.31
C ALA A 87 -2.96 -12.06 -2.81
N PHE A 88 -3.20 -11.09 -1.94
CA PHE A 88 -2.97 -9.67 -2.25
C PHE A 88 -1.52 -9.41 -2.62
N SER A 89 -0.56 -9.84 -1.80
CA SER A 89 0.88 -9.69 -2.10
C SER A 89 1.28 -10.33 -3.43
N LYS A 90 0.77 -11.53 -3.73
CA LYS A 90 1.07 -12.23 -5.00
C LYS A 90 0.46 -11.53 -6.22
N GLN A 91 -0.75 -10.96 -6.09
CA GLN A 91 -1.40 -10.29 -7.22
C GLN A 91 -0.81 -8.91 -7.49
N THR A 92 -0.40 -8.20 -6.45
CA THR A 92 0.10 -6.81 -6.55
C THR A 92 1.61 -6.70 -6.60
N GLY A 93 2.37 -7.74 -6.21
CA GLY A 93 3.81 -7.62 -6.00
C GLY A 93 4.21 -6.82 -4.76
N CYS A 94 3.24 -6.39 -3.93
CA CYS A 94 3.51 -5.67 -2.69
C CYS A 94 4.05 -6.61 -1.61
N THR A 95 4.92 -6.09 -0.74
CA THR A 95 5.40 -6.80 0.45
C THR A 95 4.59 -6.35 1.67
N LEU A 96 3.89 -7.28 2.31
CA LEU A 96 3.25 -6.99 3.60
C LEU A 96 4.31 -6.89 4.70
N ILE A 97 4.23 -5.84 5.51
CA ILE A 97 5.13 -5.59 6.65
C ILE A 97 4.34 -5.51 7.95
N ASN A 98 4.94 -6.00 9.04
CA ASN A 98 4.33 -5.95 10.37
C ASN A 98 4.56 -4.59 11.03
N THR A 99 3.65 -4.22 11.92
CA THR A 99 3.83 -3.10 12.85
C THR A 99 4.40 -3.61 14.20
N PRO A 100 5.39 -2.91 14.81
CA PRO A 100 6.16 -1.79 14.25
C PRO A 100 7.20 -2.26 13.21
N TYR A 101 7.49 -1.42 12.22
CA TYR A 101 8.55 -1.65 11.23
C TYR A 101 9.71 -0.68 11.43
N LEU A 102 10.93 -1.21 11.60
CA LEU A 102 12.13 -0.39 11.73
C LEU A 102 12.72 -0.09 10.33
N LEU A 103 12.60 1.16 9.89
CA LEU A 103 13.26 1.66 8.70
C LEU A 103 14.62 2.24 9.06
N GLU A 104 15.68 1.51 8.75
CA GLU A 104 17.05 1.99 8.93
C GLU A 104 17.56 2.73 7.69
N THR A 105 18.19 3.87 7.92
CA THR A 105 18.92 4.61 6.91
C THR A 105 20.37 4.79 7.36
N ASN A 106 21.26 5.17 6.43
CA ASN A 106 22.68 5.40 6.75
C ASN A 106 22.93 6.43 7.88
N THR A 107 21.95 7.28 8.20
CA THR A 107 22.11 8.37 9.19
C THR A 107 21.14 8.31 10.35
N GLN A 108 20.02 7.60 10.20
CA GLN A 108 18.90 7.65 11.15
C GLN A 108 18.06 6.37 11.06
N SER A 109 17.49 5.95 12.19
CA SER A 109 16.46 4.91 12.22
C SER A 109 15.09 5.54 12.49
N TYR A 110 14.08 5.06 11.79
CA TYR A 110 12.69 5.46 11.91
C TYR A 110 11.85 4.25 12.32
N VAL A 111 10.89 4.46 13.21
CA VAL A 111 9.88 3.44 13.53
C VAL A 111 8.61 3.83 12.79
N LEU A 112 8.12 2.91 11.96
CA LEU A 112 6.86 3.05 11.23
C LEU A 112 5.80 2.22 11.96
N THR A 113 4.65 2.83 12.20
CA THR A 113 3.47 2.20 12.81
C THR A 113 2.23 2.74 12.09
N HIS A 114 1.13 2.00 12.11
CA HIS A 114 -0.17 2.54 11.70
C HIS A 114 -0.67 3.58 12.74
N GLY A 115 -0.58 3.24 14.03
CA GLY A 115 -0.82 4.18 15.14
C GLY A 115 -2.16 4.02 15.86
N ASP A 116 -2.90 2.95 15.57
CA ASP A 116 -4.11 2.51 16.28
C ASP A 116 -3.83 1.66 17.53
N GLU A 117 -2.58 1.24 17.70
CA GLU A 117 -2.06 0.47 18.84
C GLU A 117 -2.22 1.14 20.21
#